data_AF-A0A0L8IHS5-F1
#
_entry.id   AF-A0A0L8IHS5-F1
#
_cell.length_a   1.000
_cell.length_b   1.000
_cell.length_c   1.000
_cell.angle_alpha   90.00
_cell.angle_beta   90.00
_cell.angle_gamma   90.00
#
_symmetry.space_group_name_H-M   'P 1'
#
loop_
_entity.id
_entity.type
_entity.pdbx_description
1 polymer ?
#
loop_
_entity_poly.entity_id
_entity_poly.type
_entity_poly.pdbx_seq_one_letter_code
_entity_poly.pdbx_strand_id
1 'polypeptide(L)'
;LSLQKIFHIVFHFVFEAPISTAALYTGVDNKTAIQWYEFCREVCSGKMLRDKAPLGGPGREVEIDESLLFKRKSHVGRMGHQTWVVGCYDTTVNKGFLQRVPDRSAATLEAVIIENVLPGTIVHTDK
;
A
#
# COMPACT_ATOMS: atom_id res chain seq x y z
N LEU A 1 -10.48 -24.97 8.72
CA LEU A 1 -9.03 -24.74 8.97
C LEU A 1 -8.81 -24.67 10.49
N SER A 2 -7.74 -25.26 11.05
CA SER A 2 -7.50 -25.17 12.49
C SER A 2 -6.91 -23.81 12.89
N LEU A 3 -7.14 -23.38 14.13
CA LEU A 3 -6.64 -22.10 14.64
C LEU A 3 -5.12 -22.00 14.57
N GLN A 4 -4.40 -23.07 14.91
CA GLN A 4 -2.94 -23.13 14.77
C GLN A 4 -2.49 -22.84 13.34
N LYS A 5 -3.11 -23.46 12.34
CA LYS A 5 -2.77 -23.21 10.92
C LYS A 5 -3.03 -21.76 10.53
N ILE A 6 -4.14 -21.18 11.00
CA ILE A 6 -4.45 -19.75 10.77
C ILE A 6 -3.33 -18.87 11.32
N PHE A 7 -2.90 -19.08 12.57
CA PHE A 7 -1.80 -18.31 13.17
C PHE A 7 -0.50 -18.43 12.38
N HIS A 8 -0.14 -19.61 11.89
CA HIS A 8 1.06 -19.77 11.06
C HIS A 8 0.93 -19.08 9.70
N ILE A 9 -0.24 -19.11 9.05
CA ILE A 9 -0.45 -18.39 7.79
C ILE A 9 -0.32 -16.87 8.01
N VAL A 10 -0.93 -16.34 9.07
CA VAL A 10 -0.82 -14.91 9.43
C VAL A 10 0.62 -14.55 9.78
N PHE A 11 1.34 -15.40 10.51
CA PHE A 11 2.77 -15.22 10.77
C PHE A 11 3.55 -15.10 9.45
N HIS A 12 3.36 -16.01 8.50
CA HIS A 12 4.01 -15.93 7.20
C HIS A 12 3.64 -14.67 6.42
N PHE A 13 2.39 -14.21 6.50
CA PHE A 13 1.96 -12.95 5.89
C PHE A 13 2.72 -11.75 6.47
N VAL A 14 2.84 -11.66 7.80
CA VAL A 14 3.54 -10.56 8.49
C VAL A 14 5.02 -10.49 8.13
N PHE A 15 5.66 -11.65 7.92
CA PHE A 15 7.05 -11.74 7.48
C PHE A 15 7.22 -11.70 5.95
N GLU A 16 6.17 -11.29 5.22
CA GLU A 16 6.17 -11.13 3.76
C GLU A 16 6.61 -12.39 3.00
N ALA A 17 6.38 -13.57 3.58
CA ALA A 17 6.77 -14.83 2.97
C ALA A 17 5.91 -15.12 1.73
N PRO A 18 6.46 -15.76 0.68
CA PRO A 18 5.68 -16.18 -0.48
C PRO A 18 4.51 -17.09 -0.10
N ILE A 19 3.41 -17.00 -0.84
CA ILE A 19 2.22 -17.84 -0.63
C ILE A 19 2.56 -19.33 -0.70
N SER A 20 3.42 -19.72 -1.65
CA SER A 20 3.90 -21.09 -1.79
C SER A 20 4.64 -21.58 -0.54
N THR A 21 5.43 -20.71 0.09
CA THR A 21 6.11 -20.99 1.36
C THR A 21 5.11 -21.17 2.49
N ALA A 22 4.15 -20.26 2.64
CA ALA A 22 3.10 -20.38 3.65
C ALA A 22 2.27 -21.66 3.48
N ALA A 23 1.88 -21.99 2.24
CA ALA A 23 1.13 -23.20 1.91
C ALA A 23 1.91 -24.47 2.28
N LEU A 24 3.19 -24.52 1.90
CA LEU A 24 4.09 -25.64 2.19
C LEU A 24 4.24 -25.89 3.71
N TYR A 25 4.58 -24.85 4.48
CA TYR A 25 4.86 -25.00 5.92
C TYR A 25 3.62 -25.21 6.78
N THR A 26 2.44 -24.78 6.32
CA THR A 26 1.18 -24.97 7.06
C THR A 26 0.37 -26.18 6.59
N GLY A 27 0.81 -26.83 5.52
CA GLY A 27 0.13 -27.98 4.92
C GLY A 27 -1.30 -27.63 4.50
N VAL A 28 -1.48 -26.46 3.88
CA VAL A 28 -2.72 -26.04 3.22
C VAL A 28 -2.48 -25.93 1.73
N ASP A 29 -3.53 -26.00 0.93
CA ASP A 29 -3.40 -25.75 -0.49
C ASP A 29 -3.19 -24.26 -0.78
N ASN A 30 -2.62 -23.95 -1.96
CA ASN A 30 -2.35 -22.57 -2.35
C ASN A 30 -3.60 -21.69 -2.39
N LYS A 31 -4.79 -22.22 -2.73
CA LYS A 31 -6.02 -21.40 -2.78
C LYS A 31 -6.40 -20.94 -1.38
N THR A 32 -6.32 -21.84 -0.40
CA THR A 32 -6.53 -21.48 1.01
C THR A 32 -5.53 -20.42 1.48
N ALA A 33 -4.23 -20.58 1.17
CA ALA A 33 -3.21 -19.60 1.55
C ALA A 33 -3.44 -18.22 0.89
N ILE A 34 -3.83 -18.19 -0.40
CA ILE A 34 -4.22 -16.97 -1.12
C ILE A 34 -5.34 -16.25 -0.40
N GLN A 35 -6.43 -16.95 -0.07
CA GLN A 35 -7.60 -16.37 0.58
C GLN A 35 -7.26 -15.74 1.94
N TRP A 36 -6.41 -16.39 2.74
CA TRP A 36 -5.98 -15.83 4.02
C TRP A 36 -5.07 -14.61 3.86
N TYR A 37 -4.19 -14.61 2.87
CA TYR A 37 -3.38 -13.44 2.53
C TYR A 37 -4.25 -12.27 2.03
N GLU A 38 -5.31 -12.55 1.28
CA GLU A 38 -6.31 -11.56 0.87
C GLU A 38 -7.02 -10.97 2.09
N PHE A 39 -7.51 -11.81 3.00
CA PHE A 39 -8.13 -11.35 4.24
C PHE A 39 -7.18 -10.49 5.08
N CYS A 40 -5.90 -10.87 5.21
CA CYS A 40 -4.93 -10.05 5.92
C CYS A 40 -4.75 -8.67 5.26
N ARG A 41 -4.67 -8.63 3.92
CA ARG A 41 -4.60 -7.37 3.16
C ARG A 41 -5.85 -6.51 3.35
N GLU A 42 -7.04 -7.10 3.41
CA GLU A 42 -8.30 -6.40 3.67
C GLU A 42 -8.33 -5.78 5.08
N VAL A 43 -7.84 -6.50 6.09
CA VAL A 43 -7.73 -5.97 7.45
C VAL A 43 -6.75 -4.79 7.49
N CYS A 44 -5.57 -4.93 6.86
CA CYS A 44 -4.58 -3.87 6.77
C CYS A 44 -5.12 -2.64 6.04
N SER A 45 -5.73 -2.82 4.85
CA SER A 45 -6.28 -1.71 4.06
C SER A 45 -7.44 -1.03 4.79
N GLY A 46 -8.32 -1.80 5.44
CA GLY A 46 -9.40 -1.27 6.25
C GLY A 46 -8.90 -0.42 7.41
N LYS A 47 -7.80 -0.81 8.06
CA LYS A 47 -7.16 0.00 9.10
C LYS A 47 -6.57 1.29 8.51
N MET A 48 -5.83 1.21 7.41
CA MET A 48 -5.24 2.38 6.75
C MET A 48 -6.31 3.40 6.32
N LEU A 49 -7.44 2.94 5.79
CA LEU A 49 -8.54 3.82 5.39
C LEU A 49 -9.23 4.48 6.58
N ARG A 50 -9.44 3.74 7.69
CA ARG A 50 -10.06 4.31 8.90
C ARG A 50 -9.16 5.31 9.61
N ASP A 51 -7.85 5.06 9.61
CA ASP A 51 -6.87 5.91 10.28
C ASP A 51 -6.36 7.04 9.36
N LYS A 52 -6.93 7.18 8.15
CA LYS A 52 -6.53 8.23 7.19
C LYS A 52 -6.85 9.61 7.78
N ALA A 53 -5.81 10.42 7.93
CA ALA A 53 -5.90 11.82 8.32
C ALA A 53 -4.87 12.63 7.53
N PRO A 54 -5.07 13.95 7.35
CA PRO A 54 -4.06 14.81 6.75
C PRO A 54 -2.70 14.68 7.45
N LEU A 55 -1.64 14.60 6.66
CA LEU A 55 -0.25 14.44 7.12
C LEU A 55 0.45 15.80 7.28
N GLY A 56 1.60 15.80 7.95
CA GLY A 56 2.44 16.99 8.08
C GLY A 56 1.96 17.99 9.13
N GLY A 57 2.15 19.26 8.83
CA GLY A 57 1.94 20.43 9.69
C GLY A 57 3.22 21.28 9.78
N PRO A 58 3.15 22.42 10.49
CA PRO A 58 4.31 23.30 10.66
C PRO A 58 5.54 22.56 11.19
N GLY A 59 6.67 22.69 10.50
CA GLY A 59 7.93 22.05 10.87
C GLY A 59 8.01 20.55 10.58
N ARG A 60 7.06 19.99 9.81
CA ARG A 60 7.11 18.60 9.32
C ARG A 60 7.41 18.53 7.83
N GLU A 61 7.92 17.38 7.44
CA GLU A 61 8.26 17.04 6.07
C GLU A 61 7.38 15.87 5.59
N VAL A 62 6.78 16.03 4.42
CA VAL A 62 5.98 14.99 3.76
C VAL A 62 6.56 14.74 2.37
N GLU A 63 6.91 13.48 2.11
CA GLU A 63 7.30 12.99 0.80
C GLU A 63 6.07 12.55 0.02
N ILE A 64 6.03 12.94 -1.25
CA ILE A 64 4.97 12.60 -2.20
C ILE A 64 5.61 12.06 -3.46
N ASP A 65 5.11 10.93 -3.95
CA ASP A 65 5.65 10.24 -5.13
C ASP A 65 4.52 9.58 -5.93
N GLU A 66 4.65 9.55 -7.26
CA GLU A 66 3.73 8.86 -8.15
C GLU A 66 4.26 7.52 -8.61
N SER A 67 3.39 6.51 -8.51
CA SER A 67 3.70 5.17 -8.98
C SER A 67 2.61 4.64 -9.91
N LEU A 68 3.05 4.02 -11.01
CA LEU A 68 2.17 3.29 -11.92
C LEU A 68 2.17 1.80 -11.54
N LEU A 69 1.11 1.36 -10.87
CA LEU A 69 0.92 -0.05 -10.53
C LEU A 69 0.49 -0.87 -11.75
N PHE A 70 0.84 -2.16 -11.72
CA PHE A 70 0.55 -3.14 -12.77
C PHE A 70 1.19 -2.83 -14.13
N LYS A 71 2.24 -1.99 -14.15
CA LYS A 71 3.13 -1.83 -15.31
C LYS A 71 3.88 -3.14 -15.57
N ARG A 72 4.03 -3.51 -16.85
CA ARG A 72 4.87 -4.65 -17.26
C ARG A 72 6.30 -4.44 -16.72
N LYS A 73 6.79 -5.40 -15.94
CA LYS A 73 8.23 -5.50 -15.67
C LYS A 73 8.89 -6.11 -16.92
N SER A 74 9.83 -5.38 -17.53
CA SER A 74 10.63 -5.84 -18.67
C SER A 74 9.87 -6.19 -19.96
N HIS A 75 8.72 -5.54 -20.23
CA HIS A 75 7.87 -5.78 -21.42
C HIS A 75 7.30 -7.22 -21.55
N VAL A 76 7.53 -8.10 -20.57
CA VAL A 76 7.07 -9.49 -20.58
C VAL A 76 5.81 -9.62 -19.71
N GLY A 77 4.84 -10.40 -20.18
CA GLY A 77 3.61 -10.73 -19.43
C GLY A 77 2.35 -9.95 -19.84
N ARG A 78 1.23 -10.31 -19.21
CA ARG A 78 -0.11 -9.75 -19.46
C ARG A 78 -0.16 -8.27 -19.03
N MET A 79 -0.66 -7.38 -19.89
CA MET A 79 -1.01 -6.03 -19.43
C MET A 79 -2.26 -6.12 -18.57
N GLY A 80 -2.11 -5.81 -17.29
CA GLY A 80 -3.25 -5.54 -16.40
C GLY A 80 -3.77 -4.12 -16.59
N HIS A 81 -4.88 -3.81 -15.94
CA HIS A 81 -5.39 -2.44 -15.83
C HIS A 81 -4.36 -1.60 -15.06
N GLN A 82 -3.69 -0.69 -15.77
CA GLN A 82 -2.72 0.21 -15.15
C GLN A 82 -3.43 1.17 -14.22
N THR A 83 -2.86 1.37 -13.03
CA THR A 83 -3.46 2.23 -12.00
C THR A 83 -2.41 3.19 -11.49
N TRP A 84 -2.65 4.49 -11.66
CA TRP A 84 -1.87 5.52 -11.00
C TRP A 84 -2.23 5.56 -9.52
N VAL A 85 -1.18 5.61 -8.69
CA VAL A 85 -1.30 5.84 -7.26
C VAL A 85 -0.31 6.93 -6.87
N VAL A 86 -0.71 7.76 -5.91
CA VAL A 86 0.16 8.71 -5.23
C VAL A 86 0.42 8.17 -3.84
N GLY A 87 1.70 8.07 -3.47
CA GLY A 87 2.11 7.83 -2.10
C GLY A 87 2.32 9.15 -1.38
N CYS A 88 1.87 9.23 -0.13
CA CYS A 88 2.16 10.35 0.77
C CYS A 88 2.73 9.79 2.06
N TYR A 89 3.88 10.29 2.50
CA TYR A 89 4.60 9.76 3.65
C TYR A 89 5.18 10.88 4.51
N ASP A 90 4.74 10.97 5.76
CA ASP A 90 5.32 11.84 6.79
C ASP A 90 6.51 11.13 7.44
N THR A 91 7.72 11.59 7.12
CA THR A 91 8.98 11.00 7.59
C THR A 91 9.21 11.23 9.08
N THR A 92 8.51 12.19 9.70
CA THR A 92 8.65 12.52 11.12
C THR A 92 7.92 11.52 12.01
N VAL A 93 6.73 11.08 11.59
CA VAL A 93 5.91 10.14 12.38
C VAL A 93 5.86 8.73 11.77
N ASN A 94 6.55 8.50 10.66
CA ASN A 94 6.57 7.24 9.90
C ASN A 94 5.16 6.74 9.57
N LYS A 95 4.33 7.64 9.04
CA LYS A 95 2.97 7.32 8.59
C LYS A 95 2.77 7.77 7.15
N GLY A 96 2.08 6.95 6.39
CA GLY A 96 1.72 7.28 5.03
C GLY A 96 0.48 6.53 4.56
N PHE A 97 0.00 6.92 3.40
CA PHE A 97 -1.08 6.25 2.70
C PHE A 97 -0.83 6.25 1.19
N LEU A 98 -1.56 5.39 0.48
CA LEU A 98 -1.58 5.35 -0.97
C LEU A 98 -2.98 5.78 -1.43
N GLN A 99 -3.04 6.74 -2.36
CA GLN A 99 -4.28 7.21 -2.96
C GLN A 99 -4.30 6.89 -4.44
N ARG A 100 -5.33 6.17 -4.89
CA ARG A 100 -5.56 5.95 -6.32
C ARG A 100 -5.97 7.26 -6.99
N VAL A 101 -5.37 7.55 -8.14
CA VAL A 101 -5.64 8.77 -8.91
C VAL A 101 -5.89 8.45 -10.39
N PRO A 102 -6.57 9.32 -11.15
CA PRO A 102 -6.83 9.08 -12.58
C PRO A 102 -5.56 9.15 -13.44
N ASP A 103 -4.65 10.06 -13.12
CA ASP A 103 -3.41 10.32 -13.86
C ASP A 103 -2.33 10.94 -12.95
N ARG A 104 -1.17 11.26 -13.52
CA ARG A 104 -0.05 11.95 -12.85
C ARG A 104 0.06 13.43 -13.23
N SER A 105 -1.05 14.06 -13.59
CA SER A 105 -1.01 15.49 -13.94
C SER A 105 -0.71 16.34 -12.71
N ALA A 106 -0.06 17.48 -12.91
CA ALA A 106 0.21 18.42 -11.81
C ALA A 106 -1.06 18.83 -11.07
N ALA A 107 -2.19 19.00 -11.78
CA ALA A 107 -3.48 19.31 -11.19
C ALA A 107 -3.99 18.19 -10.27
N THR A 108 -3.82 16.93 -10.66
CA THR A 108 -4.18 15.78 -9.82
C THR A 108 -3.31 15.73 -8.56
N LEU A 109 -2.02 15.99 -8.67
CA LEU A 109 -1.09 16.02 -7.53
C LEU A 109 -1.37 17.16 -6.58
N GLU A 110 -1.61 18.36 -7.11
CA GLU A 110 -1.99 19.52 -6.34
C GLU A 110 -3.28 19.26 -5.55
N ALA A 111 -4.29 18.63 -6.17
CA ALA A 111 -5.51 18.23 -5.48
C ALA A 111 -5.24 17.23 -4.34
N VAL A 112 -4.36 16.24 -4.55
CA VAL A 112 -3.96 15.29 -3.49
C VAL A 112 -3.25 16.02 -2.34
N ILE A 113 -2.34 16.94 -2.64
CA ILE A 113 -1.63 17.74 -1.62
C ILE A 113 -2.61 18.56 -0.80
N ILE A 114 -3.51 19.30 -1.47
CA ILE A 114 -4.49 20.17 -0.81
C ILE A 114 -5.42 19.38 0.12
N GLU A 115 -5.87 18.21 -0.33
CA GLU A 115 -6.80 17.38 0.46
C GLU A 115 -6.09 16.70 1.66
N ASN A 116 -4.82 16.33 1.52
CA ASN A 116 -4.20 15.37 2.41
C ASN A 116 -2.96 15.87 3.17
N VAL A 117 -2.52 17.11 2.94
CA VAL A 117 -1.35 17.69 3.62
C VAL A 117 -1.75 18.96 4.34
N LEU A 118 -1.39 19.05 5.62
CA LEU A 118 -1.69 20.21 6.45
C LEU A 118 -0.90 21.45 5.99
N PRO A 119 -1.48 22.67 6.10
CA PRO A 119 -0.76 23.90 5.80
C PRO A 119 0.54 24.07 6.62
N GLY A 120 1.56 24.66 6.01
CA GLY A 120 2.87 24.88 6.65
C GLY A 120 3.80 23.66 6.64
N THR A 121 3.41 22.56 6.00
CA THR A 121 4.27 21.39 5.73
C THR A 121 5.30 21.70 4.65
N ILE A 122 6.51 21.17 4.79
CA ILE A 122 7.51 21.11 3.72
C ILE A 122 7.22 19.86 2.89
N VAL A 123 6.85 20.04 1.62
CA VAL A 123 6.53 18.93 0.72
C VAL A 123 7.73 18.64 -0.18
N HIS A 124 8.16 17.38 -0.20
CA HIS A 124 9.16 16.87 -1.13
C HIS A 124 8.48 16.02 -2.19
N THR A 125 8.72 16.33 -3.46
CA THR A 125 8.24 15.56 -4.60
C THR A 125 9.38 15.47 -5.61
N ASP A 126 9.49 14.35 -6.32
CA ASP A 126 10.30 14.34 -7.53
C ASP A 126 9.59 15.13 -8.65
N LYS A 127 10.35 15.40 -9.72
CA LYS A 127 10.01 16.37 -10.75
C LYS A 127 9.34 15.73 -11.97
#